data_AF-A0A503BBJ7-F1
#
_entry.id   AF-A0A503BBJ7-F1
#
_cell.length_a   1.000
_cell.length_b   1.000
_cell.length_c   1.000
_cell.angle_alpha   90.00
_cell.angle_beta   90.00
_cell.angle_gamma   90.00
#
_symmetry.space_group_name_H-M   'P 1'
#
loop_
_entity.id
_entity.type
_entity.pdbx_description
1 polymer ?
#
loop_
_entity_poly.entity_id
_entity_poly.type
_entity_poly.pdbx_seq_one_letter_code
_entity_poly.pdbx_strand_id
1 'polypeptide(L)'
;MNAFSRRGACPALSAPMQTGDGLLVRLNPVAGGLAPKSLIGLGESALRHGNGIMEVTARGSLQIRGLTAESARLLADEVDALGIEVRTGVPVETGPLAGIDPEENADPRPLAERISAAIEAAGLTTRVGPKVSVVVDGGGQLTMNALTADVRLKAMRAGEDVRWGVSVADDGRSARWLATVDADAARDIAVAALRMVAERGREAHTRDLSERQLASLAGWHSFAPPSVLPDISPTRGEIEPSPPVSPIIKVEPSSKVAGRAPSAELPISPLVGEMSGRTEGGAVERPRLPIGFFKMNVGQTLGIALPYGSMPAQSLIDLATQAANLGASEIRLAPGRALLFLGLSVPSSLQSSAAALGFVTDPADPRTRIAACPGTPACASGRIATRAIAETIAKESADLLDTSLTLHISGCAKGCAHPGTAALTLVGGENGAGLVVDGTAKALPAAYRPGYDAARGVAGILAAIRDGRHQGETAAACLARLGAAGIAELYRRNQ
;
A
#
# COMPACT_ATOMS: atom_id res chain seq x y z
N MET A 1 24.72 -2.13 -19.98
CA MET A 1 24.08 -1.06 -19.17
C MET A 1 22.63 -1.42 -18.93
N ASN A 2 22.30 -2.00 -17.77
CA ASN A 2 20.93 -2.33 -17.40
C ASN A 2 20.20 -1.05 -16.97
N ALA A 3 19.63 -0.31 -17.93
CA ALA A 3 18.61 0.66 -17.61
C ALA A 3 17.47 -0.10 -16.93
N PHE A 4 17.31 0.08 -15.62
CA PHE A 4 16.17 -0.46 -14.88
C PHE A 4 14.89 0.03 -15.54
N SER A 5 14.32 -0.80 -16.42
CA SER A 5 13.09 -0.47 -17.14
C SER A 5 12.02 -0.16 -16.09
N ARG A 6 11.62 1.12 -16.05
CA ARG A 6 10.67 1.65 -15.06
C ARG A 6 9.39 0.83 -15.12
N ARG A 7 8.69 0.69 -13.97
CA ARG A 7 7.37 0.03 -13.95
C ARG A 7 6.43 0.80 -14.88
N GLY A 8 5.90 0.15 -15.91
CA GLY A 8 5.00 0.74 -16.90
C GLY A 8 3.65 1.22 -16.32
N ALA A 9 2.75 1.66 -17.20
CA ALA A 9 1.39 2.06 -16.84
C ALA A 9 0.58 0.88 -16.26
N CYS A 10 -0.51 1.19 -15.57
CA CYS A 10 -1.44 0.18 -15.07
C CYS A 10 -2.09 -0.54 -16.28
N PRO A 11 -2.13 -1.88 -16.31
CA PRO A 11 -2.68 -2.63 -17.45
C PRO A 11 -4.21 -2.54 -17.47
N ALA A 12 -4.78 -1.49 -18.02
CA ALA A 12 -6.23 -1.36 -18.14
C ALA A 12 -6.79 -2.36 -19.16
N LEU A 13 -8.09 -2.64 -19.10
CA LEU A 13 -8.77 -3.47 -20.11
C LEU A 13 -8.62 -2.89 -21.53
N SER A 14 -8.70 -1.56 -21.66
CA SER A 14 -8.51 -0.84 -22.93
C SER A 14 -7.04 -0.70 -23.36
N ALA A 15 -6.09 -0.96 -22.46
CA ALA A 15 -4.66 -0.87 -22.73
C ALA A 15 -3.92 -2.03 -22.02
N PRO A 16 -4.05 -3.27 -22.54
CA PRO A 16 -3.37 -4.43 -21.96
C PRO A 16 -1.85 -4.26 -21.99
N MET A 17 -1.16 -4.87 -21.03
CA MET A 17 0.30 -4.81 -20.93
C MET A 17 0.95 -6.13 -21.31
N GLN A 18 1.97 -6.08 -22.15
CA GLN A 18 2.79 -7.25 -22.47
C GLN A 18 3.54 -7.76 -21.24
N THR A 19 3.44 -9.05 -20.99
CA THR A 19 4.16 -9.78 -19.94
C THR A 19 4.84 -11.03 -20.51
N GLY A 20 5.33 -11.93 -19.64
CA GLY A 20 6.06 -13.12 -20.09
C GLY A 20 5.17 -14.22 -20.65
N ASP A 21 3.92 -14.27 -20.18
CA ASP A 21 2.92 -15.27 -20.57
C ASP A 21 1.87 -14.75 -21.57
N GLY A 22 1.99 -13.50 -22.05
CA GLY A 22 1.03 -12.86 -22.94
C GLY A 22 0.65 -11.46 -22.45
N LEU A 23 -0.49 -10.94 -22.91
CA LEU A 23 -1.06 -9.72 -22.39
C LEU A 23 -1.71 -9.96 -21.03
N LEU A 24 -1.57 -8.96 -20.15
CA LEU A 24 -2.20 -8.86 -18.84
C LEU A 24 -3.18 -7.71 -18.88
N VAL A 25 -4.38 -7.94 -18.37
CA VAL A 25 -5.37 -6.89 -18.07
C VAL A 25 -5.67 -6.87 -16.58
N ARG A 26 -6.02 -5.70 -16.08
CA ARG A 26 -6.49 -5.46 -14.72
C ARG A 26 -7.86 -4.82 -14.78
N LEU A 27 -8.77 -5.41 -14.02
CA LEU A 27 -10.12 -4.95 -13.82
C LEU A 27 -10.21 -4.40 -12.40
N ASN A 28 -10.76 -3.21 -12.27
CA ASN A 28 -11.16 -2.65 -10.98
C ASN A 28 -12.68 -2.44 -11.01
N PRO A 29 -13.47 -3.46 -10.63
CA PRO A 29 -14.92 -3.33 -10.55
C PRO A 29 -15.32 -2.11 -9.71
N VAL A 30 -16.39 -1.41 -10.11
CA VAL A 30 -16.91 -0.26 -9.36
C VAL A 30 -17.28 -0.65 -7.92
N ALA A 31 -17.25 0.33 -7.02
CA ALA A 31 -17.53 0.13 -5.59
C ALA A 31 -18.92 -0.51 -5.40
N GLY A 32 -19.00 -1.62 -4.65
CA GLY A 32 -20.23 -2.41 -4.47
C GLY A 32 -20.10 -3.91 -4.77
N GLY A 33 -18.88 -4.42 -4.97
CA GLY A 33 -18.60 -5.84 -5.12
C GLY A 33 -19.10 -6.46 -6.43
N LEU A 34 -18.85 -7.75 -6.60
CA LEU A 34 -19.32 -8.57 -7.71
C LEU A 34 -20.38 -9.55 -7.23
N ALA A 35 -21.44 -9.73 -8.01
CA ALA A 35 -22.31 -10.89 -7.80
C ALA A 35 -21.51 -12.19 -8.05
N PRO A 36 -21.78 -13.29 -7.32
CA PRO A 36 -21.08 -14.56 -7.56
C PRO A 36 -21.14 -15.03 -9.02
N LYS A 37 -22.28 -14.84 -9.69
CA LYS A 37 -22.45 -15.16 -11.12
C LYS A 37 -21.51 -14.36 -12.02
N SER A 38 -21.24 -13.10 -11.71
CA SER A 38 -20.30 -12.26 -12.47
C SER A 38 -18.87 -12.77 -12.31
N LEU A 39 -18.47 -13.20 -11.10
CA LEU A 39 -17.14 -13.80 -10.89
C LEU A 39 -17.00 -15.15 -11.60
N ILE A 40 -18.06 -15.98 -11.62
CA ILE A 40 -18.10 -17.23 -12.39
C ILE A 40 -17.90 -16.94 -13.88
N GLY A 41 -18.73 -16.06 -14.46
CA GLY A 41 -18.63 -15.72 -15.89
C GLY A 41 -17.28 -15.13 -16.26
N LEU A 42 -16.68 -14.34 -15.38
CA LEU A 42 -15.34 -13.81 -15.57
C LEU A 42 -14.25 -14.88 -15.52
N GLY A 43 -14.41 -15.88 -14.64
CA GLY A 43 -13.54 -17.05 -14.61
C GLY A 43 -13.64 -17.88 -15.88
N GLU A 44 -14.85 -18.11 -16.39
CA GLU A 44 -15.06 -18.83 -17.64
C GLU A 44 -14.46 -18.06 -18.83
N SER A 45 -14.57 -16.74 -18.82
CA SER A 45 -13.94 -15.86 -19.80
C SER A 45 -12.41 -15.95 -19.74
N ALA A 46 -11.83 -15.96 -18.53
CA ALA A 46 -10.39 -16.14 -18.33
C ALA A 46 -9.88 -17.52 -18.79
N LEU A 47 -10.71 -18.57 -18.71
CA LEU A 47 -10.41 -19.89 -19.27
C LEU A 47 -10.44 -19.90 -20.81
N ARG A 48 -11.40 -19.20 -21.44
CA ARG A 48 -11.53 -19.12 -22.89
C ARG A 48 -10.44 -18.28 -23.55
N HIS A 49 -10.15 -17.12 -22.97
CA HIS A 49 -9.38 -16.06 -23.62
C HIS A 49 -7.96 -15.92 -23.06
N GLY A 50 -7.75 -16.27 -21.79
CA GLY A 50 -6.47 -16.17 -21.11
C GLY A 50 -5.74 -17.50 -21.00
N ASN A 51 -4.79 -17.57 -20.07
CA ASN A 51 -4.08 -18.81 -19.71
C ASN A 51 -4.73 -19.55 -18.52
N GLY A 52 -5.98 -19.22 -18.17
CA GLY A 52 -6.69 -19.82 -17.05
C GLY A 52 -6.15 -19.43 -15.67
N ILE A 53 -5.33 -18.39 -15.54
CA ILE A 53 -4.91 -17.82 -14.25
C ILE A 53 -5.58 -16.48 -14.00
N MET A 54 -6.09 -16.32 -12.79
CA MET A 54 -6.63 -15.06 -12.29
C MET A 54 -5.90 -14.64 -11.03
N GLU A 55 -5.75 -13.32 -10.86
CA GLU A 55 -5.00 -12.75 -9.76
C GLU A 55 -5.80 -11.68 -9.01
N VAL A 56 -5.71 -11.65 -7.69
CA VAL A 56 -6.12 -10.50 -6.88
C VAL A 56 -4.87 -9.77 -6.43
N THR A 57 -4.77 -8.48 -6.74
CA THR A 57 -3.58 -7.69 -6.43
C THR A 57 -3.51 -7.31 -4.96
N ALA A 58 -2.33 -6.87 -4.52
CA ALA A 58 -2.15 -6.34 -3.17
C ALA A 58 -3.05 -5.14 -2.85
N ARG A 59 -3.53 -4.42 -3.87
CA ARG A 59 -4.46 -3.28 -3.73
C ARG A 59 -5.94 -3.66 -3.83
N GLY A 60 -6.27 -4.92 -4.10
CA GLY A 60 -7.68 -5.34 -4.23
C GLY A 60 -8.28 -5.08 -5.62
N SER A 61 -7.49 -5.25 -6.68
CA SER A 61 -8.01 -5.33 -8.07
C SER A 61 -7.83 -6.73 -8.64
N LEU A 62 -8.62 -7.08 -9.65
CA LEU A 62 -8.54 -8.37 -10.31
C LEU A 62 -7.66 -8.29 -11.57
N GLN A 63 -6.92 -9.35 -11.89
CA GLN A 63 -6.15 -9.44 -13.13
C GLN A 63 -6.38 -10.76 -13.86
N ILE A 64 -6.33 -10.70 -15.19
CA ILE A 64 -6.41 -11.85 -16.09
C ILE A 64 -5.19 -11.81 -17.01
N ARG A 65 -4.57 -12.98 -17.22
CA ARG A 65 -3.29 -13.15 -17.89
C ARG A 65 -3.40 -14.03 -19.12
N GLY A 66 -2.34 -14.05 -19.92
CA GLY A 66 -2.21 -14.99 -21.03
C GLY A 66 -3.02 -14.61 -22.26
N LEU A 67 -3.40 -13.33 -22.38
CA LEU A 67 -4.23 -12.86 -23.47
C LEU A 67 -3.39 -12.58 -24.72
N THR A 68 -4.02 -12.72 -25.87
CA THR A 68 -3.56 -12.14 -27.14
C THR A 68 -4.26 -10.79 -27.36
N ALA A 69 -3.81 -9.98 -28.32
CA ALA A 69 -4.48 -8.72 -28.64
C ALA A 69 -5.93 -8.93 -29.10
N GLU A 70 -6.22 -10.06 -29.74
CA GLU A 70 -7.56 -10.43 -30.17
C GLU A 70 -8.44 -10.86 -29.00
N SER A 71 -7.97 -11.84 -28.21
CA SER A 71 -8.73 -12.37 -27.06
C SER A 71 -8.91 -11.34 -25.94
N ALA A 72 -8.02 -10.35 -25.81
CA ALA A 72 -8.23 -9.22 -24.91
C ALA A 72 -9.46 -8.38 -25.28
N ARG A 73 -9.77 -8.22 -26.58
CA ARG A 73 -10.99 -7.53 -27.03
C ARG A 73 -12.23 -8.36 -26.75
N LEU A 74 -12.18 -9.67 -27.03
CA LEU A 74 -13.27 -10.60 -26.74
C LEU A 74 -13.58 -10.66 -25.23
N LEU A 75 -12.54 -10.70 -24.40
CA LEU A 75 -12.67 -10.60 -22.95
C LEU A 75 -13.33 -9.28 -22.54
N ALA A 76 -12.98 -8.16 -23.18
CA ALA A 76 -13.60 -6.87 -22.88
C ALA A 76 -15.11 -6.87 -23.21
N ASP A 77 -15.48 -7.38 -24.39
CA ASP A 77 -16.88 -7.52 -24.80
C ASP A 77 -17.68 -8.40 -23.83
N GLU A 78 -17.08 -9.49 -23.33
CA GLU A 78 -17.71 -10.37 -22.33
C GLU A 78 -17.83 -9.71 -20.95
N VAL A 79 -16.83 -8.92 -20.53
CA VAL A 79 -16.88 -8.14 -19.27
C VAL A 79 -18.03 -7.12 -19.31
N ASP A 80 -18.19 -6.43 -20.43
CA ASP A 80 -19.30 -5.50 -20.66
C ASP A 80 -20.65 -6.24 -20.68
N ALA A 81 -20.73 -7.40 -21.34
CA ALA A 81 -21.95 -8.22 -21.38
C ALA A 81 -22.33 -8.79 -20.00
N LEU A 82 -21.36 -9.01 -19.11
CA LEU A 82 -21.59 -9.39 -17.71
C LEU A 82 -22.05 -8.21 -16.84
N GLY A 83 -22.09 -6.99 -17.38
CA GLY A 83 -22.45 -5.77 -16.67
C GLY A 83 -21.42 -5.36 -15.61
N ILE A 84 -20.16 -5.76 -15.78
CA ILE A 84 -19.10 -5.43 -14.82
C ILE A 84 -18.57 -4.04 -15.17
N GLU A 85 -19.03 -3.03 -14.45
CA GLU A 85 -18.49 -1.68 -14.58
C GLU A 85 -17.04 -1.65 -14.09
N VAL A 86 -16.12 -1.24 -14.96
CA VAL A 86 -14.70 -1.10 -14.64
C VAL A 86 -14.38 0.38 -14.43
N ARG A 87 -13.79 0.70 -13.27
CA ARG A 87 -13.38 2.06 -12.94
C ARG A 87 -12.40 2.62 -13.97
N THR A 88 -12.69 3.82 -14.45
CA THR A 88 -11.79 4.63 -15.27
C THR A 88 -11.28 5.85 -14.49
N GLY A 89 -10.17 6.43 -14.92
CA GLY A 89 -9.61 7.65 -14.33
C GLY A 89 -8.72 7.45 -13.10
N VAL A 90 -8.60 8.51 -12.28
CA VAL A 90 -7.75 8.49 -11.08
C VAL A 90 -8.39 7.57 -10.03
N PRO A 91 -7.70 6.53 -9.54
CA PRO A 91 -8.26 5.64 -8.53
C PRO A 91 -8.57 6.39 -7.23
N VAL A 92 -9.83 6.33 -6.79
CA VAL A 92 -10.30 6.77 -5.48
C VAL A 92 -10.82 5.52 -4.77
N GLU A 93 -10.00 4.98 -3.86
CA GLU A 93 -10.24 3.68 -3.22
C GLU A 93 -10.93 3.86 -1.87
N THR A 94 -11.87 2.97 -1.55
CA THR A 94 -12.51 2.87 -0.23
C THR A 94 -12.22 1.52 0.41
N GLY A 95 -12.44 1.40 1.72
CA GLY A 95 -12.30 0.14 2.43
C GLY A 95 -13.24 -0.94 1.87
N PRO A 96 -12.83 -2.22 1.86
CA PRO A 96 -13.65 -3.29 1.28
C PRO A 96 -14.95 -3.53 2.06
N LEU A 97 -15.05 -3.11 3.32
CA LEU A 97 -16.27 -3.20 4.13
C LEU A 97 -17.02 -1.86 4.25
N ALA A 98 -16.68 -0.88 3.43
CA ALA A 98 -17.31 0.45 3.46
C ALA A 98 -18.84 0.36 3.40
N GLY A 99 -19.48 1.06 4.33
CA GLY A 99 -20.94 1.21 4.44
C GLY A 99 -21.67 0.05 5.12
N ILE A 100 -20.96 -1.00 5.53
CA ILE A 100 -21.54 -2.18 6.20
C ILE A 100 -20.78 -2.58 7.46
N ASP A 101 -19.63 -1.95 7.72
CA ASP A 101 -18.77 -2.23 8.86
C ASP A 101 -19.31 -1.53 10.12
N PRO A 102 -19.67 -2.27 11.19
CA PRO A 102 -20.14 -1.67 12.45
C PRO A 102 -19.07 -0.78 13.13
N GLU A 103 -17.80 -1.00 12.83
CA GLU A 103 -16.69 -0.26 13.44
C GLU A 103 -16.30 1.00 12.66
N GLU A 104 -16.96 1.29 11.51
CA GLU A 104 -16.62 2.49 10.74
C GLU A 104 -17.03 3.78 11.49
N ASN A 105 -16.15 4.77 11.45
CA ASN A 105 -16.46 6.11 11.97
C ASN A 105 -17.44 6.84 11.05
N ALA A 106 -17.35 6.61 9.74
CA ALA A 106 -18.30 7.07 8.73
C ALA A 106 -18.19 6.23 7.45
N ASP A 107 -19.30 6.14 6.71
CA ASP A 107 -19.32 5.57 5.36
C ASP A 107 -18.46 6.43 4.42
N PRO A 108 -17.35 5.91 3.86
CA PRO A 108 -16.47 6.68 3.00
C PRO A 108 -16.97 6.80 1.55
N ARG A 109 -17.98 6.02 1.12
CA ARG A 109 -18.41 5.95 -0.29
C ARG A 109 -18.93 7.30 -0.82
N PRO A 110 -19.80 8.04 -0.11
CA PRO A 110 -20.31 9.32 -0.63
C PRO A 110 -19.20 10.36 -0.83
N LEU A 111 -18.19 10.40 0.05
CA LEU A 111 -17.05 11.31 -0.11
C LEU A 111 -16.15 10.87 -1.27
N ALA A 112 -15.90 9.57 -1.42
CA ALA A 112 -15.13 9.03 -2.54
C ALA A 112 -15.77 9.36 -3.90
N GLU A 113 -17.09 9.20 -4.03
CA GLU A 113 -17.84 9.55 -5.24
C GLU A 113 -17.75 11.05 -5.55
N ARG A 114 -17.92 11.91 -4.54
CA ARG A 114 -17.77 13.37 -4.68
C ARG A 114 -16.37 13.77 -5.12
N ILE A 115 -15.33 13.09 -4.64
CA ILE A 115 -13.94 13.32 -5.07
C ILE A 115 -13.74 12.86 -6.51
N SER A 116 -14.21 11.66 -6.87
CA SER A 116 -14.13 11.16 -8.25
C SER A 116 -14.79 12.11 -9.25
N ALA A 117 -16.01 12.58 -8.96
CA ALA A 117 -16.71 13.55 -9.80
C ALA A 117 -15.95 14.89 -9.90
N ALA A 118 -15.38 15.38 -8.80
CA ALA A 118 -14.61 16.63 -8.79
C ALA A 118 -13.28 16.52 -9.56
N ILE A 119 -12.62 15.36 -9.53
CA ILE A 119 -11.42 15.07 -10.34
C ILE A 119 -11.74 15.11 -11.83
N GLU A 120 -12.86 14.50 -12.22
CA GLU A 120 -13.34 14.48 -13.60
C GLU A 120 -13.72 15.89 -14.08
N ALA A 121 -14.54 16.61 -13.30
CA ALA A 121 -14.93 17.99 -13.61
C ALA A 121 -13.73 18.95 -13.73
N ALA A 122 -12.64 18.67 -13.01
CA ALA A 122 -11.38 19.43 -13.08
C ALA A 122 -10.46 19.00 -14.26
N GLY A 123 -10.85 18.00 -15.07
CA GLY A 123 -10.07 17.49 -16.19
C GLY A 123 -8.73 16.86 -15.77
N LEU A 124 -8.63 16.34 -14.55
CA LEU A 124 -7.36 15.85 -14.00
C LEU A 124 -6.99 14.43 -14.45
N THR A 125 -7.98 13.64 -14.88
CA THR A 125 -7.82 12.24 -15.29
C THR A 125 -6.69 12.03 -16.30
N THR A 126 -6.53 12.93 -17.28
CA THR A 126 -5.50 12.83 -18.32
C THR A 126 -4.23 13.61 -17.98
N ARG A 127 -4.21 14.36 -16.87
CA ARG A 127 -3.10 15.24 -16.49
C ARG A 127 -2.22 14.68 -15.38
N VAL A 128 -2.76 13.80 -14.54
CA VAL A 128 -1.97 13.13 -13.49
C VAL A 128 -1.35 11.82 -13.98
N GLY A 129 -0.32 11.37 -13.27
CA GLY A 129 0.35 10.12 -13.57
C GLY A 129 -0.50 8.87 -13.31
N PRO A 130 -0.24 7.75 -14.02
CA PRO A 130 -1.01 6.51 -13.89
C PRO A 130 -0.84 5.80 -12.52
N LYS A 131 0.00 6.34 -11.63
CA LYS A 131 0.25 5.81 -10.28
C LYS A 131 -0.27 6.73 -9.18
N VAL A 132 -0.86 7.86 -9.54
CA VAL A 132 -1.48 8.78 -8.60
C VAL A 132 -2.81 8.18 -8.13
N SER A 133 -3.06 8.16 -6.83
CA SER A 133 -4.28 7.59 -6.26
C SER A 133 -4.71 8.28 -4.97
N VAL A 134 -6.01 8.24 -4.68
CA VAL A 134 -6.63 8.74 -3.46
C VAL A 134 -7.20 7.57 -2.66
N VAL A 135 -7.07 7.60 -1.34
CA VAL A 135 -7.74 6.65 -0.44
C VAL A 135 -8.68 7.40 0.49
N VAL A 136 -9.90 6.90 0.63
CA VAL A 136 -10.92 7.38 1.56
C VAL A 136 -11.25 6.24 2.53
N ASP A 137 -10.76 6.34 3.76
CA ASP A 137 -10.85 5.30 4.79
C ASP A 137 -11.86 5.70 5.87
N GLY A 138 -12.91 4.89 6.04
CA GLY A 138 -13.94 5.07 7.06
C GLY A 138 -13.50 4.69 8.48
N GLY A 139 -12.34 4.05 8.63
CA GLY A 139 -11.76 3.71 9.94
C GLY A 139 -12.35 2.45 10.59
N GLY A 140 -12.86 1.50 9.81
CA GLY A 140 -13.43 0.23 10.31
C GLY A 140 -12.40 -0.88 10.59
N GLN A 141 -12.89 -2.12 10.66
CA GLN A 141 -12.14 -3.35 10.99
C GLN A 141 -10.95 -3.61 10.05
N LEU A 142 -11.07 -3.21 8.78
CA LEU A 142 -10.06 -3.41 7.74
C LEU A 142 -9.50 -2.05 7.29
N THR A 143 -8.39 -1.65 7.93
CA THR A 143 -7.73 -0.37 7.64
C THR A 143 -7.01 -0.37 6.30
N MET A 144 -6.93 0.81 5.66
CA MET A 144 -6.29 0.98 4.36
C MET A 144 -4.85 1.51 4.46
N ASN A 145 -4.26 1.52 5.66
CA ASN A 145 -2.95 2.11 5.95
C ASN A 145 -1.79 1.49 5.16
N ALA A 146 -1.90 0.20 4.82
CA ALA A 146 -0.85 -0.50 4.06
C ALA A 146 -0.80 -0.09 2.57
N LEU A 147 -1.84 0.59 2.06
CA LEU A 147 -1.86 1.06 0.68
C LEU A 147 -1.17 2.40 0.57
N THR A 148 -0.20 2.52 -0.34
CA THR A 148 0.37 3.83 -0.67
C THR A 148 -0.66 4.71 -1.37
N ALA A 149 -0.68 6.00 -1.09
CA ALA A 149 -1.59 6.94 -1.72
C ALA A 149 -0.96 8.33 -1.82
N ASP A 150 -1.35 9.08 -2.84
CA ASP A 150 -0.94 10.47 -2.97
C ASP A 150 -1.73 11.34 -1.99
N VAL A 151 -3.02 11.07 -1.84
CA VAL A 151 -3.88 11.70 -0.83
C VAL A 151 -4.61 10.62 -0.05
N ARG A 152 -4.62 10.73 1.27
CA ARG A 152 -5.45 9.90 2.15
C ARG A 152 -6.39 10.78 2.96
N LEU A 153 -7.63 10.33 3.04
CA LEU A 153 -8.68 10.88 3.86
C LEU A 153 -9.07 9.79 4.86
N LYS A 154 -8.98 10.06 6.16
CA LYS A 154 -9.35 9.10 7.21
C LYS A 154 -10.44 9.70 8.09
N ALA A 155 -11.56 9.00 8.23
CA ALA A 155 -12.62 9.38 9.14
C ALA A 155 -12.14 9.25 10.60
N MET A 156 -12.37 10.31 11.37
CA MET A 156 -12.05 10.42 12.78
C MET A 156 -13.29 10.85 13.54
N ARG A 157 -13.58 10.17 14.65
CA ARG A 157 -14.59 10.66 15.60
C ARG A 157 -14.06 11.85 16.39
N ALA A 158 -14.85 12.91 16.43
CA ALA A 158 -14.62 14.09 17.24
C ALA A 158 -15.90 14.37 18.06
N GLY A 159 -16.11 13.59 19.13
CA GLY A 159 -17.39 13.59 19.84
C GLY A 159 -18.48 12.87 19.04
N GLU A 160 -19.62 13.52 18.84
CA GLU A 160 -20.72 13.02 18.00
C GLU A 160 -20.50 13.30 16.50
N ASP A 161 -19.58 14.20 16.16
CA ASP A 161 -19.27 14.57 14.78
C ASP A 161 -18.15 13.72 14.18
N VAL A 162 -18.22 13.56 12.86
CA VAL A 162 -17.15 12.94 12.07
C VAL A 162 -16.36 14.03 11.38
N ARG A 163 -15.04 14.01 11.54
CA ARG A 163 -14.12 14.82 10.75
C ARG A 163 -13.16 13.96 9.94
N TRP A 164 -12.62 14.51 8.88
CA TRP A 164 -11.71 13.84 7.97
C TRP A 164 -10.30 14.37 8.16
N GLY A 165 -9.41 13.46 8.56
CA GLY A 165 -7.98 13.69 8.53
C GLY A 165 -7.45 13.58 7.12
N VAL A 166 -6.84 14.65 6.61
CA VAL A 166 -6.22 14.68 5.29
C VAL A 166 -4.71 14.57 5.43
N SER A 167 -4.11 13.60 4.75
CA SER A 167 -2.66 13.43 4.66
C SER A 167 -2.21 13.18 3.22
N VAL A 168 -0.94 13.47 2.96
CA VAL A 168 -0.32 13.29 1.64
C VAL A 168 1.03 12.62 1.75
N ALA A 169 1.58 12.24 0.59
CA ALA A 169 2.88 11.58 0.46
C ALA A 169 2.97 10.27 1.26
N ASP A 170 1.86 9.53 1.35
CA ASP A 170 1.77 8.32 2.14
C ASP A 170 2.38 7.12 1.39
N ASP A 171 3.55 6.70 1.85
CA ASP A 171 4.25 5.52 1.36
C ASP A 171 4.03 4.27 2.22
N GLY A 172 3.07 4.32 3.16
CA GLY A 172 2.77 3.27 4.11
C GLY A 172 3.66 3.24 5.36
N ARG A 173 4.65 4.17 5.46
CA ARG A 173 5.52 4.33 6.63
C ARG A 173 5.50 5.74 7.21
N SER A 174 5.35 6.74 6.34
CA SER A 174 5.21 8.13 6.73
C SER A 174 4.11 8.77 5.91
N ALA A 175 3.15 9.40 6.58
CA ALA A 175 2.15 10.24 5.96
C ALA A 175 2.31 11.65 6.55
N ARG A 176 2.34 12.67 5.69
CA ARG A 176 2.37 14.05 6.16
C ARG A 176 0.95 14.51 6.43
N TRP A 177 0.63 14.72 7.71
CA TRP A 177 -0.64 15.31 8.13
C TRP A 177 -0.78 16.72 7.57
N LEU A 178 -1.92 17.04 6.96
CA LEU A 178 -2.25 18.38 6.50
C LEU A 178 -3.27 19.07 7.42
N ALA A 179 -4.45 18.47 7.59
CA ALA A 179 -5.54 19.08 8.34
C ALA A 179 -6.58 18.06 8.81
N THR A 180 -7.39 18.45 9.80
CA THR A 180 -8.65 17.78 10.17
C THR A 180 -9.79 18.71 9.79
N VAL A 181 -10.66 18.28 8.86
CA VAL A 181 -11.70 19.15 8.26
C VAL A 181 -13.02 18.40 8.05
N ASP A 182 -14.08 19.11 7.68
CA ASP A 182 -15.32 18.48 7.20
C ASP A 182 -15.15 17.85 5.80
N ALA A 183 -16.18 17.15 5.34
CA ALA A 183 -16.13 16.39 4.08
C ALA A 183 -15.99 17.27 2.82
N ASP A 184 -16.54 18.50 2.80
CA ASP A 184 -16.42 19.41 1.65
C ASP A 184 -14.99 19.94 1.54
N ALA A 185 -14.43 20.44 2.64
CA ALA A 185 -13.06 20.90 2.69
C ALA A 185 -12.06 19.74 2.40
N ALA A 186 -12.36 18.53 2.87
CA ALA A 186 -11.55 17.34 2.61
C ALA A 186 -11.48 17.03 1.09
N ARG A 187 -12.62 17.07 0.40
CA ARG A 187 -12.71 16.93 -1.06
C ARG A 187 -11.86 18.01 -1.75
N ASP A 188 -12.01 19.27 -1.34
CA ASP A 188 -11.35 20.39 -2.00
C ASP A 188 -9.83 20.35 -1.84
N ILE A 189 -9.33 20.00 -0.65
CA ILE A 189 -7.90 19.77 -0.42
C ILE A 189 -7.38 18.63 -1.30
N ALA A 190 -8.11 17.52 -1.42
CA ALA A 190 -7.70 16.39 -2.24
C ALA A 190 -7.57 16.78 -3.72
N VAL A 191 -8.57 17.47 -4.27
CA VAL A 191 -8.56 17.94 -5.66
C VAL A 191 -7.46 18.98 -5.89
N ALA A 192 -7.25 19.90 -4.95
CA ALA A 192 -6.18 20.90 -5.01
C ALA A 192 -4.79 20.26 -5.02
N ALA A 193 -4.55 19.25 -4.18
CA ALA A 193 -3.30 18.49 -4.17
C ALA A 193 -3.04 17.83 -5.54
N LEU A 194 -4.07 17.22 -6.14
CA LEU A 194 -3.97 16.61 -7.46
C LEU A 194 -3.75 17.63 -8.59
N ARG A 195 -4.31 18.84 -8.49
CA ARG A 195 -4.00 19.95 -9.43
C ARG A 195 -2.53 20.34 -9.36
N MET A 196 -1.98 20.49 -8.16
CA MET A 196 -0.56 20.82 -7.97
C MET A 196 0.36 19.73 -8.51
N VAL A 197 -0.03 18.45 -8.38
CA VAL A 197 0.68 17.33 -9.00
C VAL A 197 0.60 17.41 -10.54
N ALA A 198 -0.60 17.65 -11.08
CA ALA A 198 -0.80 17.78 -12.52
C ALA A 198 0.00 18.94 -13.16
N GLU A 199 0.22 20.04 -12.43
CA GLU A 199 1.06 21.16 -12.87
C GLU A 199 2.54 20.81 -12.98
N ARG A 200 3.03 19.87 -12.16
CA ARG A 200 4.41 19.36 -12.23
C ARG A 200 4.62 18.32 -13.32
N GLY A 201 3.53 17.75 -13.84
CA GLY A 201 3.53 16.79 -14.95
C GLY A 201 3.23 15.36 -14.52
N ARG A 202 3.11 14.48 -15.52
CA ARG A 202 2.58 13.11 -15.36
C ARG A 202 3.46 12.14 -14.56
N GLU A 203 4.70 12.50 -14.27
CA GLU A 203 5.59 11.68 -13.43
C GLU A 203 5.61 12.15 -11.96
N ALA A 204 4.97 13.28 -11.65
CA ALA A 204 4.97 13.85 -10.32
C ALA A 204 3.98 13.12 -9.39
N HIS A 205 4.30 13.20 -8.11
CA HIS A 205 3.51 12.73 -6.98
C HIS A 205 3.41 13.84 -5.91
N THR A 206 2.51 13.68 -4.96
CA THR A 206 2.35 14.61 -3.83
C THR A 206 3.60 14.75 -2.96
N ARG A 207 4.44 13.71 -2.93
CA ARG A 207 5.78 13.73 -2.28
C ARG A 207 6.74 14.73 -2.93
N ASP A 208 6.48 15.14 -4.17
CA ASP A 208 7.30 16.09 -4.92
C ASP A 208 6.84 17.55 -4.73
N LEU A 209 5.78 17.78 -3.93
CA LEU A 209 5.29 19.12 -3.60
C LEU A 209 6.21 19.81 -2.60
N SER A 210 6.39 21.12 -2.74
CA SER A 210 7.22 21.90 -1.82
C SER A 210 6.51 22.14 -0.48
N GLU A 211 7.27 22.45 0.57
CA GLU A 211 6.68 22.78 1.88
C GLU A 211 5.68 23.94 1.80
N ARG A 212 5.93 24.93 0.94
CA ARG A 212 5.01 26.05 0.71
C ARG A 212 3.69 25.58 0.08
N GLN A 213 3.74 24.66 -0.88
CA GLN A 213 2.54 24.07 -1.49
C GLN A 213 1.75 23.27 -0.45
N LEU A 214 2.44 22.49 0.38
CA LEU A 214 1.82 21.69 1.45
C LEU A 214 1.20 22.57 2.54
N ALA A 215 1.87 23.66 2.93
CA ALA A 215 1.32 24.64 3.87
C ALA A 215 0.09 25.38 3.30
N SER A 216 0.10 25.67 2.00
CA SER A 216 -1.06 26.22 1.30
C SER A 216 -2.26 25.28 1.39
N LEU A 217 -2.08 23.98 1.08
CA LEU A 217 -3.13 22.97 1.19
C LEU A 217 -3.67 22.84 2.63
N ALA A 218 -2.79 22.88 3.63
CA ALA A 218 -3.20 22.85 5.03
C ALA A 218 -4.10 24.05 5.38
N GLY A 219 -3.84 25.24 4.83
CA GLY A 219 -4.60 26.47 5.09
C GLY A 219 -5.98 26.56 4.43
N TRP A 220 -6.41 25.58 3.63
CA TRP A 220 -7.72 25.57 2.95
C TRP A 220 -8.90 25.25 3.88
N HIS A 221 -8.68 25.19 5.20
CA HIS A 221 -9.69 24.92 6.23
C HIS A 221 -10.51 26.15 6.67
N SER A 222 -10.42 27.29 5.98
CA SER A 222 -11.00 28.56 6.42
C SER A 222 -11.86 29.25 5.35
N PHE A 223 -13.12 28.86 5.25
CA PHE A 223 -14.17 29.82 4.91
C PHE A 223 -15.04 29.97 6.16
N ALA A 224 -14.84 31.06 6.90
CA ALA A 224 -15.89 31.51 7.81
C ALA A 224 -17.15 31.80 6.97
N PRO A 225 -18.36 31.45 7.44
CA PRO A 225 -19.59 31.95 6.80
C PRO A 225 -19.51 33.48 6.76
N PRO A 226 -20.09 34.16 5.75
CA PRO A 226 -20.02 35.61 5.66
C PRO A 226 -20.78 36.20 6.85
N SER A 227 -20.06 36.49 7.92
CA SER A 227 -20.58 37.20 9.07
C SER A 227 -20.84 38.63 8.64
N VAL A 228 -22.12 38.89 8.37
CA VAL A 228 -22.86 40.13 8.52
C VAL A 228 -22.03 41.26 9.15
N LEU A 229 -21.75 42.28 8.35
CA LEU A 229 -21.26 43.59 8.79
C LEU A 229 -22.16 44.16 9.88
N PRO A 230 -21.60 44.86 10.89
CA PRO A 230 -22.23 46.04 11.42
C PRO A 230 -21.62 47.28 10.74
N ASP A 231 -22.49 48.04 10.08
CA ASP A 231 -22.27 49.45 9.76
C ASP A 231 -21.82 50.22 11.00
N ILE A 232 -20.65 50.85 10.91
CA ILE A 232 -20.35 52.09 11.63
C ILE A 232 -19.33 52.89 10.82
N SER A 233 -19.83 53.85 10.05
CA SER A 233 -19.07 55.02 9.65
C SER A 233 -18.92 55.97 10.85
N PRO A 234 -17.78 56.66 10.99
CA PRO A 234 -17.77 57.96 11.65
C PRO A 234 -17.50 59.08 10.65
N THR A 235 -18.48 59.97 10.57
CA THR A 235 -18.42 61.26 9.88
C THR A 235 -17.77 62.30 10.80
N ARG A 236 -16.62 62.85 10.38
CA ARG A 236 -16.16 64.26 10.43
C ARG A 236 -16.35 65.16 11.70
N GLY A 237 -15.23 65.73 12.17
CA GLY A 237 -15.08 66.99 12.96
C GLY A 237 -14.93 66.79 14.47
N GLU A 238 -14.00 67.37 15.24
CA GLU A 238 -13.34 68.69 15.20
C GLU A 238 -11.91 68.69 15.84
N ILE A 239 -11.21 69.81 15.72
CA ILE A 239 -9.76 70.10 15.83
C ILE A 239 -9.57 71.07 17.04
N GLU A 240 -8.62 71.00 18.00
CA GLU A 240 -7.17 71.40 18.06
C GLU A 240 -6.79 71.69 19.56
N PRO A 241 -5.60 72.20 20.00
CA PRO A 241 -4.17 72.05 19.62
C PRO A 241 -3.24 71.70 20.83
N SER A 242 -1.97 71.33 20.58
CA SER A 242 -0.83 71.54 21.51
C SER A 242 0.54 71.45 20.78
N PRO A 243 1.47 72.41 20.98
CA PRO A 243 2.89 72.26 20.59
C PRO A 243 3.85 72.51 21.81
N PRO A 244 5.18 72.65 21.65
CA PRO A 244 6.17 71.55 21.53
C PRO A 244 7.40 71.71 22.46
N VAL A 245 8.22 70.66 22.69
CA VAL A 245 9.66 70.84 23.02
C VAL A 245 10.51 69.64 22.52
N SER A 246 11.58 69.96 21.78
CA SER A 246 12.76 69.17 21.37
C SER A 246 14.02 69.87 21.96
N PRO A 247 15.30 69.42 21.83
CA PRO A 247 15.87 68.49 20.83
C PRO A 247 17.04 67.56 21.29
N ILE A 248 17.55 66.83 20.28
CA ILE A 248 18.63 65.84 20.16
C ILE A 248 20.03 66.50 20.11
N ILE A 249 21.11 65.83 20.59
CA ILE A 249 22.47 65.89 19.99
C ILE A 249 23.23 64.53 20.12
N LYS A 250 23.88 64.11 19.02
CA LYS A 250 24.87 63.01 18.82
C LYS A 250 26.31 63.51 18.99
N VAL A 251 27.28 62.68 19.45
CA VAL A 251 28.71 62.69 19.01
C VAL A 251 29.43 61.33 19.28
N GLU A 252 30.23 60.84 18.32
CA GLU A 252 31.38 59.89 18.41
C GLU A 252 32.65 60.64 17.87
N PRO A 253 33.93 60.14 17.80
CA PRO A 253 34.51 58.79 18.01
C PRO A 253 35.91 58.74 18.72
N SER A 254 36.54 57.55 18.80
CA SER A 254 37.99 57.27 18.54
C SER A 254 38.94 56.74 19.67
N SER A 255 39.51 55.55 19.38
CA SER A 255 40.94 55.11 19.51
C SER A 255 41.58 54.55 20.81
N LYS A 256 42.20 53.35 20.62
CA LYS A 256 43.50 52.80 21.14
C LYS A 256 43.67 52.55 22.65
N VAL A 257 44.45 51.61 23.21
CA VAL A 257 45.21 50.36 22.88
C VAL A 257 45.94 49.95 24.19
N ALA A 258 46.39 48.68 24.32
CA ALA A 258 47.36 48.08 25.27
C ALA A 258 46.78 47.46 26.57
N GLY A 259 47.05 46.21 26.99
CA GLY A 259 47.85 45.10 26.45
C GLY A 259 48.94 44.61 27.42
N ARG A 260 48.68 43.52 28.19
CA ARG A 260 49.58 42.44 28.73
C ARG A 260 48.81 41.65 29.82
N ALA A 261 48.87 40.33 30.03
CA ALA A 261 49.79 39.22 29.70
C ALA A 261 49.03 37.84 29.89
N PRO A 262 49.60 36.65 29.59
CA PRO A 262 48.91 35.53 28.90
C PRO A 262 48.89 34.11 29.56
N SER A 263 48.33 33.14 28.80
CA SER A 263 48.55 31.67 28.75
C SER A 263 47.61 30.77 29.60
N ALA A 264 47.12 29.59 29.20
CA ALA A 264 47.51 28.64 28.15
C ALA A 264 46.35 27.69 27.70
N GLU A 265 46.45 27.24 26.45
CA GLU A 265 46.19 25.90 25.85
C GLU A 265 44.94 25.03 26.13
N LEU A 266 44.38 24.56 25.00
CA LEU A 266 43.39 23.48 24.84
C LEU A 266 43.92 22.12 25.29
N PRO A 267 43.03 21.15 25.55
CA PRO A 267 43.15 19.90 24.79
C PRO A 267 41.81 19.28 24.35
N ILE A 268 41.76 18.94 23.06
CA ILE A 268 41.47 17.62 22.45
C ILE A 268 40.27 16.81 23.00
N SER A 269 39.28 16.59 22.12
CA SER A 269 38.21 15.60 22.23
C SER A 269 38.70 14.15 22.22
N PRO A 270 38.06 13.21 22.95
CA PRO A 270 38.10 11.80 22.62
C PRO A 270 36.88 11.36 21.79
N LEU A 271 37.16 10.58 20.75
CA LEU A 271 36.25 9.69 20.03
C LEU A 271 36.05 8.40 20.83
N VAL A 272 34.82 8.12 21.29
CA VAL A 272 34.24 6.80 21.66
C VAL A 272 32.71 7.07 21.69
N GLY A 273 31.77 6.30 21.14
CA GLY A 273 31.66 4.87 20.87
C GLY A 273 30.18 4.53 21.14
N GLU A 274 29.71 3.45 20.55
CA GLU A 274 28.34 2.93 20.63
C GLU A 274 27.78 2.87 22.06
N MET A 275 26.47 3.11 22.21
CA MET A 275 25.52 2.47 23.15
C MET A 275 24.13 3.05 22.82
N SER A 276 23.28 2.34 22.07
CA SER A 276 22.34 1.32 22.55
C SER A 276 21.48 1.80 23.73
N GLY A 277 20.19 2.00 23.47
CA GLY A 277 19.18 2.12 24.52
C GLY A 277 18.04 3.07 24.23
N ARG A 278 17.14 2.70 23.30
CA ARG A 278 15.70 2.96 23.45
C ARG A 278 14.90 1.83 22.79
N THR A 279 14.68 0.78 23.57
CA THR A 279 13.58 -0.17 23.38
C THR A 279 12.30 0.50 23.85
N GLU A 280 11.73 1.33 23.00
CA GLU A 280 10.33 1.76 23.08
C GLU A 280 9.73 1.44 21.71
N GLY A 281 9.78 0.15 21.33
CA GLY A 281 9.04 -0.35 20.18
C GLY A 281 7.57 -0.27 20.52
N GLY A 282 6.97 0.93 20.38
CA GLY A 282 5.53 1.11 20.37
C GLY A 282 4.98 0.06 19.42
N ALA A 283 4.09 -0.79 19.92
CA ALA A 283 3.45 -1.83 19.15
C ALA A 283 2.79 -1.16 17.94
N VAL A 284 3.44 -1.23 16.77
CA VAL A 284 2.80 -0.89 15.51
C VAL A 284 1.74 -1.95 15.33
N GLU A 285 0.51 -1.62 15.72
CA GLU A 285 -0.67 -2.45 15.48
C GLU A 285 -0.63 -2.86 14.02
N ARG A 286 -0.48 -4.17 13.79
CA ARG A 286 -0.42 -4.67 12.43
C ARG A 286 -1.84 -4.68 11.88
N PRO A 287 -2.05 -4.18 10.65
CA PRO A 287 -3.38 -4.15 10.07
C PRO A 287 -3.95 -5.57 10.01
N ARG A 288 -5.18 -5.72 10.49
CA ARG A 288 -5.94 -6.97 10.42
C ARG A 288 -6.03 -7.42 8.96
N LEU A 289 -5.64 -8.66 8.69
CA LEU A 289 -5.73 -9.22 7.34
C LEU A 289 -7.20 -9.47 6.98
N PRO A 290 -7.61 -9.28 5.71
CA PRO A 290 -8.97 -9.59 5.22
C PRO A 290 -9.19 -11.10 5.04
N ILE A 291 -8.88 -11.87 6.07
CA ILE A 291 -8.96 -13.33 6.10
C ILE A 291 -9.67 -13.75 7.39
N GLY A 292 -10.61 -14.69 7.28
CA GLY A 292 -11.42 -15.17 8.39
C GLY A 292 -12.75 -14.44 8.53
N PHE A 293 -13.36 -14.54 9.72
CA PHE A 293 -14.72 -14.03 9.95
C PHE A 293 -14.74 -12.57 10.40
N PHE A 294 -15.67 -11.80 9.83
CA PHE A 294 -15.95 -10.41 10.18
C PHE A 294 -17.43 -10.27 10.55
N LYS A 295 -17.69 -9.67 11.72
CA LYS A 295 -19.05 -9.40 12.20
C LYS A 295 -19.53 -8.08 11.58
N MET A 296 -20.62 -8.11 10.85
CA MET A 296 -21.20 -6.94 10.18
C MET A 296 -22.46 -6.46 10.93
N ASN A 297 -22.95 -5.28 10.56
CA ASN A 297 -24.26 -4.79 11.02
C ASN A 297 -25.40 -5.77 10.69
N VAL A 298 -25.28 -6.45 9.55
CA VAL A 298 -26.20 -7.49 9.10
C VAL A 298 -25.39 -8.72 8.66
N GLY A 299 -25.52 -9.82 9.41
CA GLY A 299 -24.90 -11.09 9.07
C GLY A 299 -23.39 -11.17 9.36
N GLN A 300 -22.73 -12.13 8.70
CA GLN A 300 -21.29 -12.34 8.79
C GLN A 300 -20.67 -12.31 7.39
N THR A 301 -19.45 -11.78 7.33
CA THR A 301 -18.62 -11.77 6.12
C THR A 301 -17.45 -12.73 6.32
N LEU A 302 -17.13 -13.52 5.30
CA LEU A 302 -15.97 -14.40 5.29
C LEU A 302 -14.91 -13.85 4.32
N GLY A 303 -13.70 -13.59 4.82
CA GLY A 303 -12.53 -13.25 4.01
C GLY A 303 -11.72 -14.49 3.64
N ILE A 304 -11.41 -14.65 2.36
CA ILE A 304 -10.60 -15.73 1.79
C ILE A 304 -9.53 -15.11 0.90
N ALA A 305 -8.26 -15.43 1.12
CA ALA A 305 -7.16 -14.94 0.32
C ALA A 305 -6.68 -15.93 -0.74
N LEU A 306 -6.17 -15.41 -1.85
CA LEU A 306 -5.47 -16.20 -2.85
C LEU A 306 -4.00 -16.33 -2.44
N PRO A 307 -3.40 -17.53 -2.43
CA PRO A 307 -1.98 -17.69 -2.17
C PRO A 307 -1.18 -16.88 -3.19
N TYR A 308 -0.35 -15.97 -2.70
CA TYR A 308 0.44 -15.04 -3.52
C TYR A 308 -0.40 -14.20 -4.51
N GLY A 309 -1.71 -14.14 -4.30
CA GLY A 309 -2.67 -13.42 -5.12
C GLY A 309 -2.96 -14.06 -6.46
N SER A 310 -2.78 -15.38 -6.60
CA SER A 310 -2.94 -16.08 -7.87
C SER A 310 -3.63 -17.41 -7.65
N MET A 311 -4.64 -17.71 -8.47
CA MET A 311 -5.31 -19.01 -8.50
C MET A 311 -5.68 -19.40 -9.92
N PRO A 312 -5.83 -20.71 -10.22
CA PRO A 312 -6.54 -21.15 -11.41
C PRO A 312 -7.95 -20.55 -11.46
N ALA A 313 -8.38 -20.13 -12.64
CA ALA A 313 -9.72 -19.59 -12.88
C ALA A 313 -10.80 -20.60 -12.47
N GLN A 314 -10.58 -21.90 -12.73
CA GLN A 314 -11.48 -22.96 -12.30
C GLN A 314 -11.70 -22.98 -10.78
N SER A 315 -10.64 -22.79 -9.97
CA SER A 315 -10.77 -22.76 -8.51
C SER A 315 -11.61 -21.58 -8.02
N LEU A 316 -11.56 -20.44 -8.72
CA LEU A 316 -12.42 -19.29 -8.42
C LEU A 316 -13.87 -19.53 -8.85
N ILE A 317 -14.09 -20.17 -10.00
CA ILE A 317 -15.43 -20.61 -10.44
C ILE A 317 -16.04 -21.55 -9.41
N ASP A 318 -15.30 -22.57 -8.98
CA ASP A 318 -15.77 -23.58 -8.03
C ASP A 318 -16.09 -22.94 -6.67
N LEU A 319 -15.24 -22.01 -6.21
CA LEU A 319 -15.47 -21.28 -4.96
C LEU A 319 -16.70 -20.35 -5.06
N ALA A 320 -16.83 -19.59 -6.14
CA ALA A 320 -17.95 -18.68 -6.36
C ALA A 320 -19.27 -19.41 -6.55
N THR A 321 -19.26 -20.57 -7.21
CA THR A 321 -20.43 -21.46 -7.35
C THR A 321 -20.90 -21.97 -6.00
N GLN A 322 -19.97 -22.43 -5.16
CA GLN A 322 -20.31 -22.86 -3.80
C GLN A 322 -20.81 -21.70 -2.94
N ALA A 323 -20.20 -20.52 -3.06
CA ALA A 323 -20.68 -19.33 -2.36
C ALA A 323 -22.11 -18.97 -2.77
N ALA A 324 -22.44 -19.01 -4.07
CA ALA A 324 -23.78 -18.77 -4.57
C ALA A 324 -24.80 -19.77 -4.01
N ASN A 325 -24.44 -21.06 -3.98
CA ASN A 325 -25.30 -22.12 -3.40
C ASN A 325 -25.52 -21.94 -1.88
N LEU A 326 -24.58 -21.29 -1.19
CA LEU A 326 -24.67 -20.95 0.23
C LEU A 326 -25.33 -19.58 0.49
N GLY A 327 -25.88 -18.95 -0.55
CA GLY A 327 -26.64 -17.70 -0.47
C GLY A 327 -25.83 -16.43 -0.57
N ALA A 328 -24.53 -16.50 -0.92
CA ALA A 328 -23.72 -15.30 -1.07
C ALA A 328 -24.36 -14.34 -2.08
N SER A 329 -24.54 -13.08 -1.68
CA SER A 329 -25.13 -12.05 -2.53
C SER A 329 -24.06 -11.21 -3.22
N GLU A 330 -22.89 -11.07 -2.61
CA GLU A 330 -21.86 -10.13 -3.02
C GLU A 330 -20.47 -10.66 -2.66
N ILE A 331 -19.50 -10.45 -3.55
CA ILE A 331 -18.08 -10.75 -3.39
C ILE A 331 -17.27 -9.48 -3.59
N ARG A 332 -16.61 -8.99 -2.55
CA ARG A 332 -15.77 -7.79 -2.64
C ARG A 332 -14.30 -8.16 -2.76
N LEU A 333 -13.59 -7.49 -3.66
CA LEU A 333 -12.13 -7.55 -3.69
C LEU A 333 -11.58 -6.75 -2.52
N ALA A 334 -10.54 -7.25 -1.88
CA ALA A 334 -9.89 -6.59 -0.76
C ALA A 334 -8.37 -6.49 -0.97
N PRO A 335 -7.72 -5.43 -0.44
CA PRO A 335 -6.28 -5.37 -0.29
C PRO A 335 -5.70 -6.63 0.36
N GLY A 336 -4.41 -6.90 0.17
CA GLY A 336 -3.82 -8.13 0.70
C GLY A 336 -4.26 -9.39 -0.06
N ARG A 337 -4.80 -9.23 -1.27
CA ARG A 337 -5.07 -10.31 -2.25
C ARG A 337 -6.23 -11.22 -1.85
N ALA A 338 -7.28 -10.64 -1.27
CA ALA A 338 -8.40 -11.37 -0.72
C ALA A 338 -9.74 -11.05 -1.39
N LEU A 339 -10.70 -11.93 -1.15
CA LEU A 339 -12.10 -11.85 -1.50
C LEU A 339 -12.91 -11.90 -0.20
N LEU A 340 -13.87 -10.98 -0.05
CA LEU A 340 -14.83 -10.98 1.05
C LEU A 340 -16.18 -11.44 0.51
N PHE A 341 -16.74 -12.48 1.12
CA PHE A 341 -18.02 -13.07 0.74
C PHE A 341 -19.10 -12.65 1.74
N LEU A 342 -20.14 -11.98 1.24
CA LEU A 342 -21.24 -11.43 2.02
C LEU A 342 -22.54 -12.22 1.76
N GLY A 343 -23.46 -12.21 2.72
CA GLY A 343 -24.79 -12.85 2.59
C GLY A 343 -24.78 -14.36 2.80
N LEU A 344 -23.69 -14.94 3.30
CA LEU A 344 -23.57 -16.38 3.50
C LEU A 344 -24.48 -16.89 4.63
N SER A 345 -25.20 -17.97 4.36
CA SER A 345 -26.01 -18.67 5.37
C SER A 345 -25.16 -19.54 6.29
N VAL A 346 -24.14 -20.22 5.72
CA VAL A 346 -23.21 -21.08 6.46
C VAL A 346 -21.76 -20.77 6.07
N PRO A 347 -21.17 -19.69 6.61
CA PRO A 347 -19.82 -19.26 6.26
C PRO A 347 -18.73 -20.33 6.45
N SER A 348 -18.85 -21.18 7.49
CA SER A 348 -17.87 -22.24 7.78
C SER A 348 -17.77 -23.29 6.67
N SER A 349 -18.87 -23.65 6.01
CA SER A 349 -18.86 -24.59 4.88
C SER A 349 -18.06 -24.04 3.71
N LEU A 350 -18.24 -22.74 3.38
CA LEU A 350 -17.44 -22.11 2.33
C LEU A 350 -15.95 -22.07 2.70
N GLN A 351 -15.63 -21.79 3.97
CA GLN A 351 -14.26 -21.80 4.47
C GLN A 351 -13.59 -23.17 4.28
N SER A 352 -14.27 -24.27 4.62
CA SER A 352 -13.75 -25.63 4.42
C SER A 352 -13.52 -25.95 2.94
N SER A 353 -14.47 -25.59 2.07
CA SER A 353 -14.32 -25.76 0.62
C SER A 353 -13.18 -24.95 0.04
N ALA A 354 -13.02 -23.70 0.47
CA ALA A 354 -11.92 -22.84 0.06
C ALA A 354 -10.56 -23.42 0.46
N ALA A 355 -10.44 -23.96 1.68
CA ALA A 355 -9.22 -24.63 2.12
C ALA A 355 -8.90 -25.87 1.26
N ALA A 356 -9.90 -26.68 0.92
CA ALA A 356 -9.73 -27.84 0.05
C ALA A 356 -9.29 -27.48 -1.38
N LEU A 357 -9.73 -26.32 -1.87
CA LEU A 357 -9.32 -25.76 -3.17
C LEU A 357 -7.93 -25.08 -3.12
N GLY A 358 -7.29 -25.01 -1.95
CA GLY A 358 -5.95 -24.44 -1.78
C GLY A 358 -5.91 -22.93 -1.49
N PHE A 359 -7.05 -22.28 -1.25
CA PHE A 359 -7.09 -20.89 -0.81
C PHE A 359 -6.53 -20.74 0.62
N VAL A 360 -6.24 -19.50 1.01
CA VAL A 360 -5.83 -19.13 2.36
C VAL A 360 -7.06 -18.68 3.14
N THR A 361 -7.40 -19.41 4.20
CA THR A 361 -8.61 -19.19 5.01
C THR A 361 -8.31 -18.85 6.47
N ASP A 362 -7.04 -18.90 6.87
CA ASP A 362 -6.54 -18.57 8.21
C ASP A 362 -5.50 -17.43 8.11
N PRO A 363 -5.64 -16.32 8.87
CA PRO A 363 -4.64 -15.26 8.90
C PRO A 363 -3.25 -15.69 9.43
N ALA A 364 -3.16 -16.85 10.08
CA ALA A 364 -1.91 -17.46 10.54
C ALA A 364 -1.21 -18.32 9.48
N ASP A 365 -1.84 -18.56 8.32
CA ASP A 365 -1.25 -19.35 7.24
C ASP A 365 0.13 -18.78 6.82
N PRO A 366 1.19 -19.61 6.76
CA PRO A 366 2.55 -19.16 6.44
C PRO A 366 2.66 -18.41 5.10
N ARG A 367 1.78 -18.73 4.13
CA ARG A 367 1.75 -18.09 2.81
C ARG A 367 1.40 -16.59 2.92
N THR A 368 0.77 -16.16 4.01
CA THR A 368 0.49 -14.73 4.28
C THR A 368 1.73 -13.93 4.65
N ARG A 369 2.84 -14.58 5.01
CA ARG A 369 4.14 -13.93 5.32
C ARG A 369 5.07 -13.86 4.12
N ILE A 370 4.66 -14.41 2.98
CA ILE A 370 5.47 -14.41 1.76
C ILE A 370 4.89 -13.47 0.71
N ALA A 371 5.65 -12.44 0.37
CA ALA A 371 5.38 -11.61 -0.80
C ALA A 371 6.09 -12.21 -2.01
N ALA A 372 5.40 -12.97 -2.86
CA ALA A 372 5.94 -13.47 -4.12
C ALA A 372 5.36 -12.71 -5.33
N CYS A 373 6.21 -12.28 -6.26
CA CYS A 373 5.74 -11.79 -7.57
C CYS A 373 5.47 -12.99 -8.50
N PRO A 374 4.98 -12.78 -9.74
CA PRO A 374 4.74 -13.90 -10.66
C PRO A 374 6.00 -14.70 -11.03
N GLY A 375 7.16 -14.04 -11.14
CA GLY A 375 8.41 -14.71 -11.52
C GLY A 375 8.39 -15.26 -12.95
N THR A 376 9.37 -16.10 -13.31
CA THR A 376 9.34 -16.84 -14.59
C THR A 376 8.38 -18.03 -14.50
N PRO A 377 7.69 -18.44 -15.57
CA PRO A 377 7.68 -17.85 -16.93
C PRO A 377 6.70 -16.67 -17.10
N ALA A 378 5.81 -16.43 -16.13
CA ALA A 378 4.74 -15.44 -16.24
C ALA A 378 5.24 -14.00 -16.45
N CYS A 379 6.42 -13.66 -15.93
CA CYS A 379 7.02 -12.35 -16.07
C CYS A 379 8.26 -12.43 -16.97
N ALA A 380 8.27 -11.67 -18.08
CA ALA A 380 9.42 -11.57 -18.99
C ALA A 380 10.70 -11.04 -18.31
N SER A 381 10.58 -10.32 -17.19
CA SER A 381 11.73 -9.88 -16.39
C SER A 381 12.14 -10.89 -15.31
N GLY A 382 11.36 -11.93 -15.06
CA GLY A 382 11.60 -12.91 -14.00
C GLY A 382 12.72 -13.86 -14.37
N ARG A 383 13.60 -14.16 -13.41
CA ARG A 383 14.72 -15.11 -13.56
C ARG A 383 14.59 -16.35 -12.70
N ILE A 384 13.67 -16.36 -11.74
CA ILE A 384 13.38 -17.49 -10.84
C ILE A 384 11.87 -17.72 -10.70
N ALA A 385 11.47 -18.98 -10.47
CA ALA A 385 10.08 -19.40 -10.33
C ALA A 385 9.56 -19.07 -8.91
N THR A 386 9.34 -17.79 -8.67
CA THR A 386 9.09 -17.21 -7.34
C THR A 386 7.95 -17.87 -6.56
N ARG A 387 6.79 -18.10 -7.18
CA ARG A 387 5.62 -18.69 -6.51
C ARG A 387 5.83 -20.17 -6.17
N ALA A 388 6.54 -20.91 -7.02
CA ALA A 388 6.90 -22.30 -6.73
C ALA A 388 7.86 -22.38 -5.54
N ILE A 389 8.89 -21.52 -5.52
CA ILE A 389 9.82 -21.41 -4.38
C ILE A 389 9.06 -21.01 -3.10
N ALA A 390 8.13 -20.05 -3.21
CA ALA A 390 7.30 -19.61 -2.09
C ALA A 390 6.49 -20.76 -1.48
N GLU A 391 5.88 -21.59 -2.32
CA GLU A 391 5.07 -22.74 -1.87
C GLU A 391 5.94 -23.78 -1.16
N THR A 392 7.12 -24.10 -1.71
CA THR A 392 8.08 -25.00 -1.05
C THR A 392 8.48 -24.46 0.32
N ILE A 393 8.82 -23.17 0.43
CA ILE A 393 9.21 -22.56 1.71
C ILE A 393 8.03 -22.53 2.69
N ALA A 394 6.82 -22.21 2.24
CA ALA A 394 5.64 -22.20 3.09
C ALA A 394 5.36 -23.59 3.69
N LYS A 395 5.58 -24.65 2.92
CA LYS A 395 5.39 -26.04 3.34
C LYS A 395 6.52 -26.55 4.25
N GLU A 396 7.77 -26.29 3.88
CA GLU A 396 8.95 -26.90 4.53
C GLU A 396 9.54 -26.03 5.65
N SER A 397 9.21 -24.74 5.68
CA SER A 397 9.80 -23.76 6.60
C SER A 397 8.77 -22.85 7.25
N ALA A 398 7.57 -23.37 7.55
CA ALA A 398 6.49 -22.63 8.20
C ALA A 398 6.93 -21.94 9.52
N ASP A 399 7.79 -22.58 10.32
CA ASP A 399 8.29 -22.03 11.59
C ASP A 399 9.13 -20.75 11.44
N LEU A 400 9.74 -20.54 10.26
CA LEU A 400 10.44 -19.30 9.92
C LEU A 400 9.45 -18.15 9.73
N LEU A 401 8.26 -18.49 9.22
CA LEU A 401 7.21 -17.57 8.83
C LEU A 401 6.27 -17.31 10.01
N ASP A 402 6.85 -17.12 11.20
CA ASP A 402 6.09 -16.58 12.32
C ASP A 402 5.61 -15.16 11.97
N THR A 403 4.71 -14.60 12.78
CA THR A 403 4.17 -13.29 12.47
C THR A 403 5.29 -12.25 12.37
N SER A 404 6.42 -12.38 13.06
CA SER A 404 7.41 -11.30 13.21
C SER A 404 8.08 -10.80 11.93
N LEU A 405 8.05 -11.54 10.81
CA LEU A 405 8.74 -11.15 9.58
C LEU A 405 7.90 -11.29 8.30
N THR A 406 8.40 -10.64 7.25
CA THR A 406 7.96 -10.84 5.86
C THR A 406 9.14 -11.40 5.06
N LEU A 407 8.90 -12.48 4.31
CA LEU A 407 9.81 -12.99 3.28
C LEU A 407 9.38 -12.46 1.92
N HIS A 408 10.28 -11.80 1.20
CA HIS A 408 10.02 -11.34 -0.16
C HIS A 408 10.74 -12.23 -1.17
N ILE A 409 10.01 -12.73 -2.17
CA ILE A 409 10.58 -13.53 -3.26
C ILE A 409 10.28 -12.82 -4.59
N SER A 410 11.32 -12.20 -5.13
CA SER A 410 11.24 -11.38 -6.34
C SER A 410 11.98 -12.03 -7.49
N GLY A 411 11.31 -12.15 -8.64
CA GLY A 411 11.91 -12.73 -9.85
C GLY A 411 13.04 -11.88 -10.43
N CYS A 412 13.13 -10.61 -10.05
CA CYS A 412 14.17 -9.66 -10.46
C CYS A 412 14.26 -8.47 -9.51
N ALA A 413 15.16 -7.53 -9.79
CA ALA A 413 15.39 -6.35 -8.94
C ALA A 413 14.22 -5.33 -8.89
N LYS A 414 13.15 -5.52 -9.67
CA LYS A 414 11.98 -4.60 -9.66
C LYS A 414 11.24 -4.59 -8.31
N GLY A 415 11.25 -5.71 -7.58
CA GLY A 415 10.59 -5.83 -6.27
C GLY A 415 9.08 -5.55 -6.33
N CYS A 416 8.38 -6.19 -7.27
CA CYS A 416 6.97 -5.86 -7.55
C CYS A 416 6.03 -6.24 -6.41
N ALA A 417 6.27 -7.38 -5.75
CA ALA A 417 5.39 -7.89 -4.71
C ALA A 417 5.58 -7.18 -3.36
N HIS A 418 6.80 -6.73 -3.05
CA HIS A 418 7.13 -5.97 -1.86
C HIS A 418 8.23 -4.93 -2.18
N PRO A 419 7.87 -3.69 -2.52
CA PRO A 419 8.85 -2.66 -2.89
C PRO A 419 9.75 -2.19 -1.74
N GLY A 420 9.27 -2.32 -0.49
CA GLY A 420 9.97 -1.92 0.72
C GLY A 420 10.99 -2.95 1.20
N THR A 421 11.55 -2.71 2.39
CA THR A 421 12.47 -3.66 3.03
C THR A 421 11.72 -4.87 3.57
N ALA A 422 12.35 -6.03 3.48
CA ALA A 422 11.91 -7.28 4.09
C ALA A 422 13.07 -7.91 4.85
N ALA A 423 12.76 -8.64 5.93
CA ALA A 423 13.78 -9.29 6.75
C ALA A 423 14.68 -10.22 5.93
N LEU A 424 14.05 -10.95 5.00
CA LEU A 424 14.72 -11.75 3.98
C LEU A 424 14.10 -11.44 2.62
N THR A 425 14.95 -11.18 1.63
CA THR A 425 14.55 -11.04 0.23
C THR A 425 15.34 -12.01 -0.64
N LEU A 426 14.66 -12.91 -1.34
CA LEU A 426 15.22 -13.68 -2.44
C LEU A 426 14.99 -12.91 -3.75
N VAL A 427 16.05 -12.66 -4.51
CA VAL A 427 16.00 -11.92 -5.77
C VAL A 427 16.63 -12.72 -6.91
N GLY A 428 15.89 -12.89 -8.00
CA GLY A 428 16.40 -13.49 -9.22
C GLY A 428 17.43 -12.59 -9.91
N GLY A 429 18.61 -13.14 -10.18
CA GLY A 429 19.72 -12.51 -10.88
C GLY A 429 20.37 -13.47 -11.88
N GLU A 430 21.47 -13.05 -12.50
CA GLU A 430 22.23 -13.88 -13.44
C GLU A 430 22.83 -15.13 -12.77
N ASN A 431 23.16 -15.02 -11.47
CA ASN A 431 23.71 -16.11 -10.66
C ASN A 431 22.64 -16.96 -9.95
N GLY A 432 21.37 -16.89 -10.37
CA GLY A 432 20.25 -17.61 -9.75
C GLY A 432 19.51 -16.78 -8.69
N ALA A 433 19.18 -17.37 -7.55
CA ALA A 433 18.49 -16.74 -6.44
C ALA A 433 19.47 -16.13 -5.44
N GLY A 434 19.60 -14.81 -5.48
CA GLY A 434 20.37 -14.03 -4.52
C GLY A 434 19.60 -13.77 -3.23
N LEU A 435 20.24 -13.87 -2.07
CA LEU A 435 19.69 -13.51 -0.77
C LEU A 435 20.12 -12.10 -0.37
N VAL A 436 19.17 -11.25 -0.02
CA VAL A 436 19.35 -9.96 0.63
C VAL A 436 18.74 -10.05 2.04
N VAL A 437 19.47 -9.58 3.04
CA VAL A 437 19.02 -9.53 4.44
C VAL A 437 18.69 -8.08 4.80
N ASP A 438 17.56 -7.87 5.47
CA ASP A 438 17.02 -6.56 5.87
C ASP A 438 17.11 -5.50 4.77
N GLY A 439 16.59 -5.85 3.59
CA GLY A 439 16.78 -5.05 2.40
C GLY A 439 15.69 -5.24 1.36
N THR A 440 15.80 -4.48 0.27
CA THR A 440 14.87 -4.55 -0.86
C THR A 440 15.44 -5.43 -1.97
N ALA A 441 14.59 -5.81 -2.94
CA ALA A 441 15.05 -6.54 -4.13
C ALA A 441 16.05 -5.77 -5.00
N LYS A 442 16.25 -4.45 -4.77
CA LYS A 442 17.24 -3.65 -5.49
C LYS A 442 18.64 -3.70 -4.86
N ALA A 443 18.74 -4.17 -3.62
CA ALA A 443 20.01 -4.25 -2.92
C ALA A 443 20.90 -5.36 -3.50
N LEU A 444 22.21 -5.25 -3.27
CA LEU A 444 23.16 -6.27 -3.65
C LEU A 444 22.97 -7.53 -2.78
N PRO A 445 22.79 -8.72 -3.38
CA PRO A 445 22.70 -9.96 -2.62
C PRO A 445 24.01 -10.29 -1.88
N ALA A 446 23.87 -10.77 -0.64
CA ALA A 446 24.96 -11.23 0.20
C ALA A 446 25.38 -12.69 -0.10
N ALA A 447 24.50 -13.46 -0.74
CA ALA A 447 24.75 -14.84 -1.14
C ALA A 447 23.90 -15.23 -2.35
N TYR A 448 24.28 -16.29 -3.06
CA TYR A 448 23.57 -16.82 -4.21
C TYR A 448 23.43 -18.34 -4.13
N ARG A 449 22.35 -18.85 -4.73
CA ARG A 449 22.15 -20.27 -5.04
C ARG A 449 21.49 -20.42 -6.41
N PRO A 450 21.56 -21.59 -7.06
CA PRO A 450 20.67 -21.91 -8.17
C PRO A 450 19.20 -21.68 -7.78
N GLY A 451 18.39 -21.17 -8.71
CA GLY A 451 17.00 -20.79 -8.42
C GLY A 451 16.13 -21.94 -7.90
N TYR A 452 16.33 -23.16 -8.42
CA TYR A 452 15.63 -24.37 -7.98
C TYR A 452 16.00 -24.82 -6.56
N ASP A 453 17.08 -24.29 -6.00
CA ASP A 453 17.65 -24.69 -4.72
C ASP A 453 17.51 -23.60 -3.63
N ALA A 454 16.84 -22.50 -3.98
CA ALA A 454 16.65 -21.35 -3.10
C ALA A 454 15.88 -21.72 -1.81
N ALA A 455 14.87 -22.59 -1.93
CA ALA A 455 14.09 -23.05 -0.78
C ALA A 455 14.95 -23.83 0.24
N ARG A 456 15.90 -24.65 -0.23
CA ARG A 456 16.83 -25.36 0.65
C ARG A 456 17.75 -24.41 1.41
N GLY A 457 18.21 -23.35 0.75
CA GLY A 457 18.97 -22.29 1.43
C GLY A 457 18.17 -21.65 2.58
N VAL A 458 16.87 -21.45 2.40
CA VAL A 458 15.98 -20.94 3.46
C VAL A 458 15.76 -21.97 4.57
N ALA A 459 15.62 -23.25 4.24
CA ALA A 459 15.57 -24.32 5.24
C ALA A 459 16.84 -24.37 6.11
N GLY A 460 18.02 -24.14 5.51
CA GLY A 460 19.28 -24.03 6.25
C GLY A 460 19.32 -22.86 7.25
N ILE A 461 18.70 -21.72 6.90
CA ILE A 461 18.52 -20.59 7.82
C ILE A 461 17.58 -20.98 8.96
N LEU A 462 16.45 -21.63 8.65
CA LEU A 462 15.50 -22.09 9.66
C LEU A 462 16.14 -23.07 10.65
N ALA A 463 16.98 -24.00 10.18
CA ALA A 463 17.70 -24.93 11.06
C ALA A 463 18.52 -24.17 12.12
N ALA A 464 19.28 -23.16 11.70
CA ALA A 464 20.05 -22.32 12.62
C ALA A 464 19.16 -21.50 13.58
N ILE A 465 17.99 -21.04 13.14
CA ILE A 465 17.02 -20.40 14.04
C ILE A 465 16.53 -21.40 15.08
N ARG A 466 16.15 -22.63 14.69
CA ARG A 466 15.66 -23.64 15.64
C ARG A 466 16.72 -23.96 16.71
N ASP A 467 17.99 -24.06 16.33
CA ASP A 467 19.08 -24.36 17.26
C ASP A 467 19.48 -23.16 18.12
N GLY A 468 19.36 -21.95 17.57
CA GLY A 468 19.88 -20.73 18.18
C GLY A 468 18.85 -19.85 18.89
N ARG A 469 17.55 -20.08 18.73
CA ARG A 469 16.47 -19.19 19.20
C ARG A 469 16.31 -19.26 20.72
N HIS A 470 16.31 -18.10 21.37
CA HIS A 470 16.04 -17.99 22.80
C HIS A 470 14.54 -18.17 23.10
N GLN A 471 14.20 -18.55 24.33
CA GLN A 471 12.81 -18.71 24.74
C GLN A 471 12.04 -17.39 24.58
N GLY A 472 10.93 -17.43 23.84
CA GLY A 472 10.12 -16.24 23.56
C GLY A 472 10.69 -15.27 22.51
N GLU A 473 11.89 -15.53 21.98
CA GLU A 473 12.48 -14.74 20.88
C GLU A 473 11.65 -14.94 19.61
N THR A 474 11.50 -13.91 18.77
CA THR A 474 10.84 -14.03 17.47
C THR A 474 11.82 -14.47 16.38
N ALA A 475 11.33 -15.01 15.25
CA ALA A 475 12.20 -15.32 14.11
C ALA A 475 12.96 -14.08 13.61
N ALA A 476 12.30 -12.92 13.55
CA ALA A 476 12.92 -11.65 13.18
C ALA A 476 14.05 -11.25 14.15
N ALA A 477 13.84 -11.37 15.46
CA ALA A 477 14.86 -11.05 16.45
C ALA A 477 16.06 -12.00 16.37
N CYS A 478 15.82 -13.30 16.20
CA CYS A 478 16.87 -14.29 16.00
C CYS A 478 17.68 -14.00 14.72
N LEU A 479 17.01 -13.64 13.60
CA LEU A 479 17.69 -13.24 12.36
C LEU A 479 18.55 -11.99 12.56
N ALA A 480 18.03 -10.97 13.25
CA ALA A 480 18.79 -9.76 13.55
C ALA A 480 20.07 -10.07 14.35
N ARG A 481 19.99 -10.99 15.31
CA ARG A 481 21.13 -11.45 16.12
C ARG A 481 22.13 -12.28 15.32
N LEU A 482 21.68 -13.16 14.43
CA LEU A 482 22.56 -13.92 13.52
C LEU A 482 23.34 -12.99 12.57
N GLY A 483 22.75 -11.84 12.23
CA GLY A 483 23.34 -10.83 11.37
C GLY A 483 23.41 -11.26 9.90
N ALA A 484 23.58 -10.28 9.01
CA ALA A 484 23.54 -10.52 7.56
C ALA A 484 24.62 -11.52 7.08
N ALA A 485 25.82 -11.45 7.64
CA ALA A 485 26.92 -12.36 7.28
C ALA A 485 26.64 -13.81 7.68
N GLY A 486 26.13 -14.05 8.89
CA GLY A 486 25.77 -15.39 9.37
C GLY A 486 24.66 -16.00 8.54
N ILE A 487 23.61 -15.22 8.25
CA ILE A 487 22.50 -15.66 7.40
C ILE A 487 22.97 -15.99 5.97
N ALA A 488 23.84 -15.15 5.39
CA ALA A 488 24.38 -15.37 4.06
C ALA A 488 25.25 -16.64 3.96
N GLU A 489 26.01 -16.96 5.02
CA GLU A 489 26.77 -18.21 5.10
C GLU A 489 25.83 -19.42 5.18
N LEU A 490 24.82 -19.38 6.05
CA LEU A 490 23.81 -20.45 6.17
C LEU A 490 23.09 -20.70 4.85
N TYR A 491 22.74 -19.65 4.12
CA TYR A 491 22.11 -19.75 2.82
C TYR A 491 23.02 -20.36 1.76
N ARG A 492 24.36 -20.26 1.85
CA ARG A 492 25.30 -20.86 0.89
C ARG A 492 25.55 -22.34 1.13
N ARG A 493 25.41 -22.83 2.36
CA ARG A 493 25.76 -24.20 2.72
C ARG A 493 24.92 -25.20 1.92
N ASN A 494 25.57 -26.14 1.25
CA ASN A 494 24.90 -27.35 0.77
C ASN A 494 24.79 -28.27 1.98
N GLN A 495 23.58 -28.43 2.52
CA GLN A 495 23.29 -29.45 3.52
C GLN A 495 22.99 -30.78 2.83
#